data_AF-A0A5S3PJY8-F1
#
_entry.id   AF-A0A5S3PJY8-F1
#
_cell.length_a   1.000
_cell.length_b   1.000
_cell.length_c   1.000
_cell.angle_alpha   90.00
_cell.angle_beta   90.00
_cell.angle_gamma   90.00
#
_symmetry.space_group_name_H-M   'P 1'
#
loop_
_entity.id
_entity.type
_entity.pdbx_description
1 polymer ?
#
loop_
_entity_poly.entity_id
_entity_poly.type
_entity_poly.pdbx_seq_one_letter_code
_entity_poly.pdbx_strand_id
1 'polypeptide(L)'
;MQITFTADGDEACTLAQTSNSSSTAFSIPISKPALQSGLRELLLNPEQRDVMVDAVMIDRSRDGLRIHAGTGRFELPYRHLLALVLEAAA
;
A
#
# COMPACT_ATOMS: atom_id res chain seq x y z
N MET A 1 -8.28 0.12 14.38
CA MET A 1 -8.13 -0.16 12.93
C MET A 1 -6.67 -0.46 12.70
N GLN A 2 -6.39 -1.67 12.23
CA GLN A 2 -5.05 -2.19 11.95
C GLN A 2 -4.99 -2.53 10.47
N ILE A 3 -3.88 -2.17 9.83
CA ILE A 3 -3.61 -2.55 8.45
C ILE A 3 -2.41 -3.49 8.49
N THR A 4 -2.57 -4.68 7.93
CA THR A 4 -1.53 -5.70 7.84
C THR A 4 -1.13 -5.91 6.39
N PHE A 5 0.16 -6.14 6.18
CA PHE A 5 0.69 -6.36 4.85
C PHE A 5 1.36 -7.73 4.74
N THR A 6 0.68 -8.66 4.08
CA THR A 6 1.15 -10.02 3.86
C THR A 6 1.67 -10.19 2.45
N ALA A 7 2.82 -10.83 2.31
CA ALA A 7 3.27 -11.33 1.02
C ALA A 7 2.46 -12.60 0.70
N ASP A 8 1.93 -12.68 -0.52
CA ASP A 8 1.25 -13.87 -1.04
C ASP A 8 2.13 -14.47 -2.12
N GLY A 9 3.21 -15.12 -1.69
CA GLY A 9 4.30 -15.56 -2.56
C GLY A 9 5.23 -14.42 -2.96
N ASP A 10 6.00 -14.63 -4.04
CA ASP A 10 7.03 -13.70 -4.50
C ASP A 10 6.48 -12.61 -5.43
N GLU A 11 5.31 -12.82 -6.05
CA GLU A 11 4.78 -11.97 -7.13
C GLU A 11 3.52 -11.19 -6.73
N ALA A 12 2.91 -11.50 -5.59
CA ALA A 12 1.68 -10.86 -5.14
C ALA A 12 1.74 -10.54 -3.64
N CYS A 13 0.86 -9.64 -3.22
CA CYS A 13 0.73 -9.28 -1.83
C CYS A 13 -0.69 -8.84 -1.50
N THR A 14 -1.08 -8.97 -0.23
CA THR A 14 -2.41 -8.58 0.25
C THR A 14 -2.30 -7.52 1.33
N LEU A 15 -3.08 -6.45 1.16
CA LEU A 15 -3.37 -5.49 2.21
C LEU A 15 -4.67 -5.86 2.88
N ALA A 16 -4.62 -6.16 4.17
CA ALA A 16 -5.81 -6.40 4.96
C ALA A 16 -6.04 -5.26 5.96
N GLN A 17 -7.26 -4.74 6.01
CA GLN A 17 -7.73 -3.76 6.97
C GLN A 17 -8.70 -4.42 7.94
N THR A 18 -8.32 -4.45 9.21
CA THR A 18 -9.16 -4.99 10.29
C THR A 18 -9.60 -3.86 11.22
N SER A 19 -10.91 -3.77 11.42
CA SER A 19 -11.58 -2.91 12.39
C SER A 19 -12.32 -3.77 13.41
N ASN A 20 -12.85 -3.16 14.49
CA ASN A 20 -13.52 -3.90 15.56
C ASN A 20 -14.76 -4.69 15.08
N SER A 21 -15.31 -4.36 13.90
CA SER A 21 -16.52 -4.96 13.36
C SER A 21 -16.41 -5.44 11.91
N SER A 22 -15.26 -5.26 11.24
CA SER A 22 -15.10 -5.66 9.83
C SER A 22 -13.64 -5.90 9.45
N SER A 23 -13.40 -6.88 8.57
CA SER A 23 -12.11 -7.15 7.94
C SER A 23 -12.26 -7.09 6.42
N THR A 24 -11.37 -6.37 5.74
CA THR A 24 -11.34 -6.25 4.28
C THR A 24 -9.94 -6.62 3.79
N ALA A 25 -9.83 -7.56 2.87
CA ALA A 25 -8.58 -7.92 2.23
C ALA A 25 -8.58 -7.44 0.77
N PHE A 26 -7.45 -6.89 0.34
CA PHE A 26 -7.24 -6.37 -1.00
C PHE A 26 -5.95 -6.96 -1.57
N SER A 27 -6.09 -7.84 -2.54
CA SER A 27 -4.96 -8.48 -3.22
C SER A 27 -4.42 -7.59 -4.32
N ILE A 28 -3.10 -7.46 -4.35
CA ILE A 28 -2.36 -6.59 -5.24
C ILE A 28 -1.41 -7.48 -6.06
N PRO A 29 -1.45 -7.42 -7.40
CA PRO A 29 -0.67 -8.28 -8.28
C PRO A 29 0.77 -7.77 -8.46
N ILE A 30 1.41 -7.34 -7.38
CA ILE A 30 2.85 -7.04 -7.35
C ILE A 30 3.43 -7.57 -6.05
N SER A 31 4.75 -7.75 -6.03
CA SER A 31 5.45 -8.19 -4.83
C SER A 31 5.35 -7.15 -3.71
N LYS A 32 5.33 -7.63 -2.46
CA LYS A 32 5.42 -6.79 -1.26
C LYS A 32 6.57 -5.76 -1.33
N PRO A 33 7.83 -6.14 -1.67
CA PRO A 33 8.92 -5.17 -1.76
C PRO A 33 8.73 -4.13 -2.88
N ALA A 34 8.15 -4.50 -4.03
CA ALA A 34 7.87 -3.55 -5.09
C ALA A 34 6.85 -2.49 -4.64
N LEU A 35 5.77 -2.90 -3.98
CA LEU A 35 4.79 -1.96 -3.44
C LEU A 35 5.41 -1.05 -2.37
N GLN A 36 6.22 -1.60 -1.48
CA GLN A 36 6.92 -0.82 -0.45
C GLN A 36 7.88 0.21 -1.06
N SER A 37 8.58 -0.16 -2.14
CA SER A 37 9.44 0.76 -2.87
C SER A 37 8.65 1.93 -3.46
N GLY A 38 7.51 1.66 -4.11
CA GLY A 38 6.65 2.72 -4.67
C GLY A 38 6.08 3.64 -3.60
N LEU A 39 5.63 3.09 -2.47
CA LEU A 39 5.18 3.89 -1.32
C LEU A 39 6.31 4.79 -0.81
N ARG A 40 7.53 4.25 -0.68
CA ARG A 40 8.70 5.00 -0.22
C ARG A 40 9.11 6.09 -1.20
N GLU A 41 9.07 5.83 -2.50
CA GLU A 41 9.37 6.81 -3.54
C GLU A 41 8.45 8.03 -3.42
N LEU A 42 7.14 7.81 -3.30
CA LEU A 42 6.21 8.91 -3.08
C LEU A 42 6.55 9.66 -1.79
N LEU A 43 6.81 8.99 -0.67
CA LEU A 43 7.12 9.67 0.58
C LEU A 43 8.40 10.51 0.52
N LEU A 44 9.41 10.07 -0.23
CA LEU A 44 10.67 10.78 -0.41
C LEU A 44 10.56 11.95 -1.39
N ASN A 45 9.62 11.89 -2.35
CA ASN A 45 9.41 12.92 -3.37
C ASN A 45 8.07 13.64 -3.15
N PRO A 46 8.02 14.72 -2.34
CA PRO A 46 6.78 15.42 -2.04
C PRO A 46 6.10 16.08 -3.24
N GLU A 47 6.86 16.39 -4.29
CA GLU A 47 6.36 16.99 -5.53
C GLU A 47 5.69 15.97 -6.46
N GLN A 48 5.99 14.68 -6.27
CA GLN A 48 5.44 13.59 -7.07
C GLN A 48 4.02 13.25 -6.56
N ARG A 49 3.05 13.28 -7.49
CA ARG A 49 1.63 13.05 -7.18
C ARG A 49 1.26 11.58 -7.19
N ASP A 50 1.87 10.82 -8.09
CA ASP A 50 1.61 9.41 -8.30
C ASP A 50 2.89 8.68 -8.76
N VAL A 51 2.90 7.38 -8.54
CA VAL A 51 3.91 6.45 -9.05
C VAL A 51 3.21 5.22 -9.60
N MET A 52 3.70 4.72 -10.72
CA MET A 52 3.22 3.48 -11.31
C MET A 52 4.27 2.39 -11.05
N VAL A 53 3.87 1.35 -10.35
CA VAL A 53 4.68 0.16 -10.08
C VAL A 53 4.05 -1.00 -10.81
N ASP A 54 4.60 -1.34 -11.98
CA ASP A 54 4.04 -2.34 -12.89
C ASP A 54 2.56 -2.02 -13.23
N ALA A 55 1.62 -2.92 -12.90
CA ALA A 55 0.19 -2.73 -13.14
C ALA A 55 -0.55 -1.97 -12.03
N VAL A 56 0.16 -1.47 -11.01
CA VAL A 56 -0.41 -0.83 -9.81
C VAL A 56 -0.06 0.66 -9.80
N MET A 57 -1.07 1.51 -9.68
CA MET A 57 -0.87 2.95 -9.52
C MET A 57 -1.01 3.33 -8.05
N ILE A 58 -0.08 4.12 -7.54
CA ILE A 58 -0.14 4.67 -6.19
C ILE A 58 -0.24 6.18 -6.32
N ASP A 59 -1.25 6.81 -5.74
CA ASP A 59 -1.41 8.27 -5.76
C ASP A 59 -1.56 8.86 -4.36
N ARG A 60 -1.30 10.17 -4.26
CA ARG A 60 -1.52 10.94 -3.06
C ARG A 60 -2.98 11.39 -2.96
N SER A 61 -3.58 11.09 -1.82
CA SER A 61 -4.86 11.64 -1.41
C SER A 61 -4.70 12.61 -0.23
N ARG A 62 -5.77 13.31 0.13
CA ARG A 62 -5.78 14.24 1.27
C ARG A 62 -5.40 13.58 2.59
N ASP A 63 -5.85 12.34 2.80
CA ASP A 63 -5.78 11.65 4.10
C ASP A 63 -4.71 10.53 4.14
N GLY A 64 -4.00 10.30 3.03
CA GLY A 64 -3.07 9.18 2.88
C GLY A 64 -2.65 8.92 1.45
N LEU A 65 -2.15 7.71 1.19
CA LEU A 65 -1.90 7.21 -0.16
C LEU A 65 -3.03 6.29 -0.60
N ARG A 66 -3.29 6.24 -1.90
CA ARG A 66 -4.23 5.30 -2.51
C ARG A 66 -3.48 4.35 -3.40
N ILE A 67 -3.87 3.08 -3.34
CA ILE A 67 -3.26 2.01 -4.12
C ILE A 67 -4.34 1.45 -5.03
N HIS A 68 -4.14 1.61 -6.33
CA HIS A 68 -5.05 1.18 -7.38
C HIS A 68 -4.51 -0.09 -8.02
N ALA A 69 -5.26 -1.18 -7.91
CA ALA A 69 -4.90 -2.47 -8.50
C ALA A 69 -6.15 -3.11 -9.13
N GLY A 70 -6.03 -3.52 -10.39
CA GLY A 70 -7.15 -4.12 -11.14
C GLY A 70 -8.38 -3.22 -11.17
N THR A 71 -9.50 -3.71 -10.64
CA THR A 71 -10.81 -3.00 -10.62
C THR A 71 -11.07 -2.22 -9.34
N GLY A 72 -10.15 -2.25 -8.37
CA GLY A 72 -10.37 -1.66 -7.05
C GLY A 72 -9.28 -0.69 -6.62
N ARG A 73 -9.51 -0.10 -5.45
CA ARG A 73 -8.53 0.75 -4.76
C ARG A 73 -8.54 0.48 -3.27
N PHE A 74 -7.38 0.63 -2.66
CA PHE A 74 -7.19 0.58 -1.21
C PHE A 74 -6.68 1.92 -0.72
N GLU A 75 -7.37 2.51 0.26
CA GLU A 75 -6.92 3.77 0.87
C GLU A 75 -6.05 3.46 2.10
N LEU A 76 -4.85 4.01 2.11
CA LEU A 76 -3.86 3.83 3.16
C LEU A 76 -3.63 5.16 3.91
N PRO A 77 -4.27 5.36 5.08
CA PRO A 77 -4.12 6.59 5.84
C PRO A 77 -2.68 6.82 6.32
N TYR A 78 -2.21 8.08 6.31
CA TYR A 78 -0.83 8.42 6.71
C TYR A 78 -0.45 7.89 8.11
N ARG A 79 -1.40 7.84 9.04
CA ARG A 79 -1.19 7.32 10.41
C ARG A 79 -0.72 5.86 10.47
N HIS A 80 -1.02 5.05 9.45
CA HIS A 80 -0.61 3.63 9.39
C HIS A 80 0.56 3.41 8.43
N LEU A 81 0.89 4.42 7.64
CA LEU A 81 1.79 4.30 6.52
C LEU A 81 3.25 4.13 6.99
N LEU A 82 3.64 4.86 8.03
CA LEU A 82 4.99 4.76 8.59
C LEU A 82 5.28 3.35 9.13
N ALA A 83 4.33 2.74 9.84
CA ALA A 83 4.49 1.39 10.38
C ALA A 83 4.69 0.35 9.27
N LEU A 84 3.94 0.47 8.17
CA LEU A 84 3.99 -0.46 7.03
C LEU A 84 5.27 -0.32 6.19
N VAL A 85 5.80 0.90 6.07
CA VAL A 85 7.05 1.16 5.34
C VAL A 85 8.27 0.79 6.18
N LEU A 86 8.20 0.95 7.51
CA LEU A 86 9.31 0.58 8.42
C LEU A 86 9.41 -0.92 8.69
N GLU A 87 8.30 -1.67 8.66
CA GLU A 87 8.32 -3.14 8.72
C GLU A 87 9.16 -3.76 7.58
N ALA A 88 9.41 -3.00 6.50
CA ALA A 88 10.28 -3.37 5.38
C ALA A 88 11.78 -3.30 5.67
N ALA A 89 12.19 -2.63 6.77
CA ALA A 89 13.58 -2.29 7.05
C ALA A 89 14.25 -3.17 8.12
N ALA A 90 13.57 -4.24 8.56
CA ALA A 90 14.06 -5.18 9.57
C ALA A 90 14.47 -6.52 8.95
#